data_AF-A0A7X0A985-F1
#
_entry.id   AF-A0A7X0A985-F1
#
_cell.length_a   1.000
_cell.length_b   1.000
_cell.length_c   1.000
_cell.angle_alpha   90.00
_cell.angle_beta   90.00
_cell.angle_gamma   90.00
#
_symmetry.space_group_name_H-M   'P 1'
#
loop_
_entity.id
_entity.type
_entity.pdbx_description
1 polymer ?
#
loop_
_entity_poly.entity_id
_entity_poly.type
_entity_poly.pdbx_seq_one_letter_code
_entity_poly.pdbx_strand_id
1 'polypeptide(L)' 'MKALLKILKNDLYKVFVTGNADNVQLAKAYFLLAVPVLTVLFTLGNFK' A
#
# COMPACT_ATOMS: atom_id res chain seq x y z
N MET A 1 -12.22 10.20 10.44
CA MET A 1 -11.68 8.83 10.28
C MET A 1 -12.43 7.97 9.26
N LYS A 2 -13.76 7.82 9.31
CA LYS A 2 -14.53 6.99 8.35
C LYS A 2 -14.31 7.37 6.88
N ALA A 3 -14.24 8.68 6.58
CA ALA A 3 -13.99 9.17 5.22
C ALA A 3 -12.59 8.83 4.71
N LEU A 4 -11.55 8.95 5.56
CA LEU A 4 -10.17 8.63 5.20
C LEU A 4 -10.00 7.15 4.87
N LEU A 5 -10.62 6.25 5.64
CA LEU A 5 -10.58 4.82 5.37
C LEU A 5 -11.29 4.47 4.05
N LYS A 6 -12.38 5.16 3.73
CA LYS A 6 -13.08 4.99 2.45
C LYS A 6 -12.22 5.43 1.27
N ILE A 7 -11.50 6.56 1.40
CA ILE A 7 -10.55 7.04 0.39
C ILE A 7 -9.41 6.05 0.22
N LEU A 8 -8.79 5.61 1.32
CA LEU A 8 -7.69 4.64 1.29
C LEU A 8 -8.12 3.33 0.61
N LYS A 9 -9.29 2.79 0.97
CA LYS A 9 -9.83 1.57 0.34
C LYS A 9 -10.00 1.76 -1.17
N ASN A 10 -10.52 2.91 -1.60
CA ASN A 10 -10.73 3.20 -3.01
C ASN A 10 -9.40 3.33 -3.77
N ASP A 11 -8.42 4.01 -3.19
CA ASP A 11 -7.09 4.17 -3.77
C ASP A 11 -6.40 2.80 -3.91
N LEU A 12 -6.45 1.95 -2.88
CA LEU A 12 -5.91 0.59 -2.92
C LEU A 12 -6.62 -0.27 -3.96
N TYR A 13 -7.96 -0.17 -4.07
CA TYR A 13 -8.72 -0.90 -5.08
C TYR A 13 -8.34 -0.46 -6.50
N LYS A 14 -8.14 0.83 -6.71
CA LYS A 14 -7.71 1.35 -8.02
C LYS A 14 -6.32 0.87 -8.42
N VAL A 15 -5.39 0.84 -7.46
CA VAL A 15 -4.00 0.45 -7.69
C VAL A 15 -3.87 -1.07 -7.88
N PHE A 16 -4.49 -1.87 -7.01
CA PHE A 16 -4.26 -3.32 -6.97
C PHE A 16 -5.30 -4.16 -7.71
N VAL A 17 -6.48 -3.61 -8.02
CA VAL A 17 -7.56 -4.37 -8.67
C VAL A 17 -7.89 -3.83 -10.06
N THR A 18 -8.21 -2.53 -10.18
CA THR A 18 -8.68 -1.99 -11.47
C THR A 18 -7.55 -1.53 -12.39
N GLY A 19 -6.35 -1.32 -11.87
CA GLY A 19 -5.18 -0.89 -12.65
C GLY A 19 -5.29 0.50 -13.27
N ASN A 20 -6.23 1.34 -12.80
CA ASN A 20 -6.49 2.69 -13.30
C ASN A 20 -6.28 3.71 -12.17
N ALA A 21 -5.05 3.75 -11.66
CA ALA A 21 -4.66 4.62 -10.57
C ALA A 21 -3.76 5.74 -11.06
N ASP A 22 -4.03 6.95 -10.58
CA ASP A 22 -3.17 8.10 -10.84
C ASP A 22 -1.85 7.98 -10.07
N ASN A 23 -0.80 8.65 -10.55
CA ASN A 23 0.54 8.64 -9.91
C ASN A 23 0.50 8.91 -8.39
N VAL A 24 -0.41 9.79 -7.95
CA VAL A 24 -0.59 10.13 -6.53
C VAL A 24 -1.21 8.97 -5.74
N GLN A 25 -2.20 8.27 -6.32
CA GLN A 25 -2.84 7.10 -5.68
C GLN A 25 -1.85 5.94 -5.58
N LEU A 26 -1.06 5.74 -6.64
CA LEU A 26 0.02 4.77 -6.70
C LEU A 26 1.06 5.02 -5.60
N ALA A 27 1.55 6.26 -5.50
CA ALA A 27 2.53 6.64 -4.49
C ALA A 27 2.00 6.43 -3.06
N LYS A 28 0.75 6.82 -2.79
CA LYS A 28 0.09 6.59 -1.49
C LYS A 28 0.00 5.11 -1.14
N ALA A 29 -0.40 4.27 -2.10
CA ALA A 29 -0.51 2.83 -1.89
C ALA A 29 0.84 2.18 -1.60
N TYR A 30 1.89 2.53 -2.35
CA TYR A 30 3.24 1.99 -2.10
C TYR A 30 3.85 2.49 -0.80
N PHE A 31 3.62 3.75 -0.44
CA PHE A 31 4.10 4.27 0.85
C PHE A 31 3.43 3.55 2.04
N LEU A 32 2.14 3.23 1.92
CA LEU A 32 1.43 2.42 2.91
C LEU A 32 2.02 1.01 3.02
N LEU A 33 2.39 0.39 1.90
CA LEU A 33 2.98 -0.94 1.87
C LEU A 33 4.46 -0.97 2.27
N ALA A 34 5.15 0.17 2.28
CA ALA A 34 6.57 0.23 2.57
C ALA A 34 6.91 -0.38 3.93
N VAL A 35 6.12 -0.07 4.97
CA VAL A 35 6.33 -0.61 6.32
C VAL A 35 6.22 -2.14 6.35
N PRO A 36 5.10 -2.77 5.93
CA PRO A 36 5.00 -4.23 5.93
C PRO A 36 6.03 -4.91 5.03
N VAL A 37 6.39 -4.32 3.88
CA VAL A 37 7.46 -4.85 3.02
C VAL A 37 8.81 -4.84 3.75
N LEU A 38 9.17 -3.73 4.39
CA LEU A 38 10.40 -3.64 5.18
C LEU A 38 10.39 -4.61 6.35
N THR A 39 9.26 -4.81 7.03
CA THR A 39 9.11 -5.82 8.07
C THR A 39 9.36 -7.22 7.54
N VAL A 40 8.79 -7.59 6.39
CA VAL A 40 9.02 -8.90 5.75
C VAL A 40 10.49 -9.08 5.35
N LEU A 41 11.12 -8.04 4.77
CA LEU A 41 12.54 -8.09 4.42
C LEU A 41 13.43 -8.26 5.65
N PHE A 42 13.13 -7.55 6.74
CA PHE A 42 13.87 -7.67 7.98
C PHE A 42 13.68 -9.04 8.62
N THR A 43 12.45 -9.55 8.71
CA THR A 43 12.20 -10.87 9.31
C THR A 43 12.85 -11.97 8.49
N LEU A 44 12.64 -12.03 7.17
CA LEU A 44 13.27 -13.03 6.30
C LEU A 44 14.80 -12.94 6.28
N GLY A 45 15.38 -11.74 6.43
CA GLY A 45 16.82 -11.54 6.52
C GLY A 45 17.46 -12.03 7.82
N ASN A 46 16.69 -12.08 8.92
CA ASN A 46 17.17 -12.54 10.23
C ASN A 46 16.98 -14.05 10.45
N PHE A 47 16.23 -14.76 9.59
CA PHE A 47 16.06 -16.22 9.65
C PHE A 47 17.11 -16.98 8.80
N LYS A 48 18.27 -16.36 8.55
CA LYS A 48 19.44 -17.02 7.95
C LYS A 48 20.45 -17.44 8.99
#